data_AF-A0A9D5ZLG0-F1
#
_entry.id   AF-A0A9D5ZLG0-F1
#
_cell.length_a   1.000
_cell.length_b   1.000
_cell.length_c   1.000
_cell.angle_alpha   90.00
_cell.angle_beta   90.00
_cell.angle_gamma   90.00
#
_symmetry.space_group_name_H-M   'P 1'
#
loop_
_entity.id
_entity.type
_entity.pdbx_description
1 polymer ?
#
loop_
_entity_poly.entity_id
_entity_poly.type
_entity_poly.pdbx_seq_one_letter_code
_entity_poly.pdbx_strand_id
1 'polypeptide(L)'
;CPVRFSLQAPAALAMVRIFDSRGNMMAELAQENMTSGSHEMTWNGKNLDSSYAEKGTYSFQVLAYDEAGQKVAAETMIAGVVSGVEFEGENTVLTVNGQKLDLRDVNSFESNEKTTLKPTGFQNGYPNGYQNIMR
;
A
#
# COMPACT_ATOMS: atom_id res chain seq x y z
N CYS A 1 0.41 -11.29 -2.63
CA CYS A 1 -0.04 -10.13 -1.84
C CYS A 1 1.19 -9.30 -1.50
N PRO A 2 1.40 -8.14 -2.16
CA PRO A 2 2.54 -7.28 -1.86
C PRO A 2 2.34 -6.56 -0.52
N VAL A 3 3.38 -6.52 0.30
CA VAL A 3 3.46 -5.76 1.55
C VAL A 3 4.52 -4.69 1.36
N ARG A 4 4.10 -3.43 1.41
CA ARG A 4 4.98 -2.27 1.23
C ARG A 4 5.25 -1.59 2.55
N PHE A 5 6.51 -1.25 2.78
CA PHE A 5 6.94 -0.57 3.98
C PHE A 5 8.19 0.28 3.73
N SER A 6 8.46 1.23 4.61
CA SER A 6 9.68 2.05 4.59
C SER A 6 10.45 1.87 5.89
N LEU A 7 11.76 1.64 5.80
CA LEU A 7 12.66 1.55 6.95
C LEU A 7 13.35 2.89 7.20
N GLN A 8 13.30 3.39 8.43
CA GLN A 8 13.92 4.67 8.81
C GLN A 8 15.46 4.61 8.88
N ALA A 9 16.04 3.41 8.95
CA ALA A 9 17.48 3.15 8.94
C ALA A 9 17.77 1.78 8.27
N PRO A 10 19.03 1.46 7.94
CA PRO A 10 19.39 0.10 7.51
C PRO A 10 19.05 -0.95 8.58
N ALA A 11 18.64 -2.13 8.15
CA ALA A 11 18.31 -3.26 9.02
C ALA A 11 19.08 -4.50 8.59
N ALA A 12 19.70 -5.18 9.55
CA ALA A 12 20.33 -6.48 9.34
C ALA A 12 19.29 -7.56 9.03
N LEU A 13 18.11 -7.47 9.65
CA LEU A 13 16.99 -8.38 9.44
C LEU A 13 15.67 -7.61 9.49
N ALA A 14 14.81 -7.83 8.49
CA ALA A 14 13.41 -7.44 8.52
C ALA A 14 12.50 -8.65 8.35
N MET A 15 11.40 -8.68 9.09
CA MET A 15 10.44 -9.76 9.14
C MET A 15 9.04 -9.20 8.92
N VAL A 16 8.30 -9.77 7.97
CA VAL A 16 6.88 -9.49 7.74
C VAL A 16 6.06 -10.67 8.24
N ARG A 17 5.31 -10.47 9.31
CA ARG A 17 4.39 -11.45 9.88
C ARG A 17 2.98 -11.19 9.40
N ILE A 18 2.27 -12.24 9.00
CA ILE A 18 0.93 -12.17 8.43
C ILE A 18 -0.03 -12.93 9.33
N PHE A 19 -1.19 -12.34 9.59
CA PHE A 19 -2.17 -12.84 10.55
C PHE A 19 -3.57 -12.94 9.94
N ASP A 20 -4.33 -13.95 10.35
CA ASP A 20 -5.77 -14.06 10.06
C ASP A 20 -6.58 -13.09 10.95
N SER A 21 -7.90 -13.01 10.69
CA SER A 21 -8.82 -12.16 11.46
C SER A 21 -8.98 -12.56 12.93
N ARG A 22 -8.52 -13.75 13.32
CA ARG A 22 -8.50 -14.24 14.71
C ARG A 22 -7.17 -13.97 15.41
N GLY A 23 -6.21 -13.36 14.72
CA GLY A 23 -4.87 -13.06 15.23
C GLY A 23 -3.89 -14.24 15.15
N ASN A 24 -4.23 -15.33 14.45
CA ASN A 24 -3.31 -16.44 14.25
C ASN A 24 -2.26 -16.06 13.20
N MET A 25 -0.99 -16.34 13.49
CA MET A 25 0.09 -16.14 12.53
C MET A 25 -0.01 -17.18 11.41
N MET A 26 -0.20 -16.71 10.18
CA MET A 26 -0.39 -17.53 8.99
C MET A 26 0.91 -17.69 8.21
N ALA A 27 1.77 -16.68 8.20
CA ALA A 27 3.04 -16.73 7.49
C ALA A 27 4.04 -15.72 8.06
N GLU A 28 5.32 -15.96 7.78
CA GLU A 28 6.42 -15.05 8.07
C GLU A 28 7.33 -15.00 6.84
N LEU A 29 7.66 -13.79 6.40
CA LEU A 29 8.68 -13.52 5.38
C LEU A 29 9.85 -12.86 6.08
N ALA A 30 11.08 -13.20 5.69
CA ALA A 30 12.28 -12.61 6.25
C ALA A 30 13.22 -12.18 5.12
N GLN A 31 13.88 -11.04 5.30
CA GLN A 31 14.92 -10.54 4.41
C GLN A 31 16.03 -9.90 5.22
N GLU A 32 17.27 -10.20 4.83
CA GLU A 32 18.47 -9.69 5.49
C GLU A 32 19.08 -8.51 4.71
N ASN A 33 19.96 -7.76 5.38
CA ASN A 33 20.79 -6.71 4.79
C ASN A 33 20.00 -5.66 3.99
N MET A 34 18.93 -5.14 4.60
CA MET A 34 18.06 -4.15 3.99
C MET A 34 18.57 -2.74 4.23
N THR A 35 18.52 -1.90 3.20
CA THR A 35 18.83 -0.47 3.33
C THR A 35 17.68 0.30 3.98
N SER A 36 17.90 1.55 4.38
CA SER A 36 16.79 2.47 4.67
C SER A 36 15.97 2.76 3.41
N GLY A 37 14.75 3.24 3.58
CA GLY A 37 13.83 3.61 2.51
C GLY A 37 12.78 2.53 2.20
N SER A 38 12.12 2.69 1.05
CA SER A 38 10.97 1.88 0.65
C SER A 38 11.36 0.49 0.17
N HIS A 39 10.59 -0.51 0.61
CA HIS A 39 10.73 -1.92 0.26
C HIS A 39 9.38 -2.57 0.02
N GLU A 40 9.41 -3.69 -0.71
CA GLU A 40 8.25 -4.55 -0.93
C GLU A 40 8.63 -6.01 -0.69
N MET A 41 7.86 -6.71 0.14
CA MET A 41 7.91 -8.17 0.26
C MET A 41 6.57 -8.75 -0.19
N THR A 42 6.59 -9.82 -0.99
CA THR A 42 5.37 -10.43 -1.52
C THR A 42 5.07 -11.76 -0.87
N TRP A 43 3.92 -11.85 -0.19
CA TRP A 43 3.38 -13.13 0.28
C TRP A 43 2.70 -13.88 -0.86
N ASN A 44 3.05 -15.16 -1.00
CA ASN A 44 2.50 -16.06 -2.02
C ASN A 44 1.13 -16.66 -1.65
N GLY A 45 0.56 -16.31 -0.50
CA GLY A 45 -0.72 -16.83 -0.03
C GLY A 45 -0.63 -18.22 0.61
N LYS A 46 0.57 -18.70 0.95
CA LYS A 46 0.75 -19.97 1.66
C LYS A 46 0.87 -19.77 3.17
N ASN A 47 0.27 -20.69 3.90
CA ASN A 47 0.36 -20.79 5.35
C ASN A 47 1.69 -21.42 5.78
N LEU A 48 1.99 -21.41 7.09
CA LEU A 48 3.17 -22.06 7.68
C LEU A 48 3.26 -23.56 7.36
N ASP A 49 2.12 -24.23 7.21
CA ASP A 49 2.02 -25.66 6.84
C ASP A 49 2.10 -25.90 5.31
N SER A 50 2.43 -24.87 4.54
CA SER A 50 2.47 -24.86 3.07
C SER A 50 1.13 -25.03 2.35
N SER A 51 0.00 -25.10 3.07
CA SER A 51 -1.34 -25.03 2.48
C SER A 51 -1.65 -23.61 1.97
N TYR A 52 -2.63 -23.48 1.09
CA TYR A 52 -3.09 -22.16 0.66
C TYR A 52 -4.03 -21.55 1.70
N ALA A 53 -3.83 -20.27 1.99
CA ALA A 53 -4.70 -19.50 2.84
C ALA A 53 -6.09 -19.34 2.20
N GLU A 54 -7.13 -19.39 3.03
CA GLU A 54 -8.50 -19.17 2.57
C GLU A 54 -8.68 -17.72 2.08
N LYS A 55 -9.71 -17.48 1.25
CA LYS A 55 -10.03 -16.11 0.86
C LYS A 55 -10.55 -15.34 2.08
N GLY A 56 -9.88 -14.25 2.43
CA GLY A 56 -10.27 -13.43 3.58
C GLY A 56 -9.41 -12.17 3.72
N THR A 57 -9.70 -11.42 4.77
CA THR A 57 -8.89 -10.25 5.18
C THR A 57 -7.76 -10.72 6.07
N TYR A 58 -6.55 -10.28 5.75
CA TYR A 58 -5.34 -10.56 6.51
C TYR A 58 -4.70 -9.25 6.94
N SER A 59 -4.11 -9.24 8.13
CA SER A 59 -3.28 -8.14 8.62
C SER A 59 -1.81 -8.54 8.60
N PHE A 60 -0.91 -7.57 8.60
CA PHE A 60 0.52 -7.84 8.70
C PHE A 60 1.21 -6.90 9.70
N GLN A 61 2.38 -7.33 10.17
CA GLN A 61 3.29 -6.56 11.01
C GLN A 61 4.69 -6.63 10.42
N VAL A 62 5.37 -5.48 10.37
CA VAL A 62 6.78 -5.41 10.00
C VAL A 62 7.62 -5.21 11.26
N LEU A 63 8.62 -6.07 11.45
CA LEU A 63 9.62 -5.97 12.50
C LEU A 63 10.99 -5.86 11.82
N ALA A 64 11.81 -4.90 12.23
CA ALA A 64 13.15 -4.74 11.67
C ALA A 64 14.17 -4.51 12.78
N TYR A 65 15.37 -5.06 12.62
CA TYR A 65 16.45 -4.98 13.59
C TYR A 65 17.78 -4.71 12.89
N ASP A 66 18.63 -3.90 13.52
CA ASP A 66 20.01 -3.67 13.08
C ASP A 66 20.96 -4.80 13.52
N GLU A 67 22.26 -4.69 13.20
CA GLU A 67 23.28 -5.68 13.56
C GLU A 67 23.46 -5.84 15.08
N ALA A 68 23.12 -4.81 15.87
CA ALA A 68 23.17 -4.82 17.32
C ALA A 68 21.87 -5.35 17.95
N GLY A 69 20.90 -5.79 17.13
CA GLY A 69 19.59 -6.28 17.57
C GLY A 69 18.65 -5.16 18.05
N GLN A 70 18.96 -3.90 17.77
CA GLN A 70 18.09 -2.77 18.09
C GLN A 70 16.98 -2.63 17.05
N LYS A 71 15.79 -2.21 17.49
CA LYS A 71 14.65 -2.04 16.59
C LYS A 71 14.89 -0.88 15.62
N VAL A 72 14.64 -1.16 14.34
CA VAL A 72 14.55 -0.15 13.28
C VAL A 72 13.07 0.15 13.04
N ALA A 73 12.71 1.43 13.05
CA ALA A 73 11.32 1.85 12.81
C ALA A 73 10.92 1.56 11.36
N ALA A 74 9.72 0.98 11.20
CA ALA A 74 9.13 0.65 9.92
C ALA A 74 7.75 1.31 9.79
N GLU A 75 7.51 1.97 8.66
CA GLU A 75 6.21 2.54 8.29
C GLU A 75 5.56 1.66 7.24
N THR A 76 4.30 1.27 7.44
CA THR A 76 3.59 0.34 6.56
C THR A 76 2.58 1.06 5.69
N MET A 77 2.48 0.67 4.42
CA MET A 77 1.50 1.21 3.49
C MET A 77 0.50 0.14 3.08
N ILE A 78 -0.78 0.50 3.04
CA ILE A 78 -1.86 -0.35 2.55
C ILE A 78 -2.45 0.32 1.32
N ALA A 79 -2.57 -0.44 0.23
CA ALA A 79 -3.35 -0.03 -0.93
C ALA A 79 -4.78 -0.58 -0.81
N GLY A 80 -5.76 0.22 -1.21
CA GLY A 80 -7.15 -0.21 -1.24
C GLY A 80 -7.97 0.64 -2.21
N VAL A 81 -9.16 0.13 -2.53
CA VAL A 81 -10.12 0.86 -3.37
C VAL A 81 -10.97 1.73 -2.45
N VAL A 82 -11.06 3.02 -2.79
CA VAL A 82 -11.97 3.94 -2.12
C VAL A 82 -13.41 3.55 -2.51
N SER A 83 -14.21 3.20 -1.51
CA SER A 83 -15.62 2.83 -1.68
C SER A 83 -16.60 3.91 -1.22
N GLY A 84 -16.11 4.93 -0.53
CA GLY A 84 -16.92 6.03 0.01
C GLY A 84 -16.07 7.25 0.27
N VAL A 85 -16.71 8.42 0.19
CA VAL A 85 -16.11 9.71 0.52
C VAL A 85 -17.15 10.47 1.34
N GLU A 86 -16.75 10.91 2.53
CA GLU A 86 -17.56 11.72 3.42
C GLU A 86 -16.84 13.01 3.79
N PHE A 87 -17.60 14.10 3.96
CA PHE A 87 -17.09 15.35 4.50
C PHE A 87 -17.61 15.50 5.93
N GLU A 88 -16.70 15.41 6.90
CA GLU A 88 -17.00 15.54 8.33
C GLU A 88 -16.41 16.85 8.84
N GLY A 89 -17.20 17.93 8.78
CA GLY A 89 -16.73 19.28 9.11
C GLY A 89 -15.71 19.79 8.07
N GLU A 90 -14.49 20.06 8.52
CA GLU A 90 -13.37 20.46 7.65
C GLU A 90 -12.55 19.27 7.12
N ASN A 91 -12.81 18.06 7.61
CA ASN A 91 -12.06 16.86 7.23
C ASN A 91 -12.75 16.14 6.07
N THR A 92 -11.94 15.62 5.15
CA THR A 92 -12.40 14.71 4.08
C THR A 92 -11.99 13.30 4.47
N VAL A 93 -12.97 12.43 4.68
CA VAL A 93 -12.79 11.05 5.13
C VAL A 93 -13.08 10.09 3.97
N LEU A 94 -12.19 9.13 3.77
CA LEU A 94 -12.33 8.08 2.76
C LEU A 94 -12.68 6.76 3.44
N THR A 95 -13.63 6.04 2.86
CA THR A 95 -13.84 4.63 3.21
C THR A 95 -12.98 3.76 2.28
N VAL A 96 -11.98 3.06 2.82
CA VAL A 96 -11.08 2.14 2.11
C VAL A 96 -11.10 0.78 2.81
N ASN A 97 -11.43 -0.29 2.08
CA ASN A 97 -11.56 -1.64 2.64
C ASN A 97 -12.49 -1.71 3.88
N GLY A 98 -13.50 -0.83 3.96
CA GLY A 98 -14.42 -0.72 5.10
C GLY A 98 -13.88 0.07 6.31
N GLN A 99 -12.67 0.62 6.23
CA GLN A 99 -12.09 1.51 7.25
C GLN A 99 -12.18 2.97 6.82
N LYS A 100 -12.41 3.86 7.78
CA LYS A 100 -12.37 5.31 7.58
C LYS A 100 -10.93 5.82 7.73
N LEU A 101 -10.44 6.53 6.73
CA LEU A 101 -9.10 7.14 6.68
C LEU A 101 -9.23 8.62 6.35
N ASP A 102 -8.45 9.48 7.01
CA ASP A 102 -8.38 10.88 6.63
C ASP A 102 -7.64 11.00 5.28
N LEU A 103 -8.12 11.88 4.40
CA LEU A 103 -7.46 12.18 3.13
C LEU A 103 -5.99 12.59 3.34
N ARG A 104 -5.65 13.21 4.48
CA ARG A 104 -4.29 13.62 4.83
C ARG A 104 -3.32 12.46 5.03
N ASP A 105 -3.84 11.26 5.31
CA ASP A 105 -3.04 10.04 5.48
C ASP A 105 -2.82 9.28 4.15
N VAL A 106 -3.38 9.80 3.05
CA VAL A 106 -3.22 9.20 1.73
C VAL A 106 -1.90 9.64 1.09
N ASN A 107 -1.05 8.65 0.79
CA ASN A 107 0.22 8.89 0.11
C ASN A 107 0.05 9.10 -1.42
N SER A 108 -0.83 8.36 -2.07
CA SER A 108 -1.07 8.48 -3.53
C SER A 108 -2.46 7.99 -3.94
N PHE A 109 -2.93 8.52 -5.07
CA PHE A 109 -4.08 7.99 -5.81
C PHE A 109 -3.61 7.45 -7.15
N GLU A 110 -4.09 6.27 -7.52
CA GLU A 110 -3.82 5.65 -8.81
C GLU A 110 -5.15 5.26 -9.47
N SER A 111 -5.32 5.64 -10.73
CA SER A 111 -6.41 5.11 -11.55
C SER A 111 -6.01 3.73 -12.07
N ASN A 112 -6.93 2.77 -12.01
CA ASN A 112 -6.78 1.47 -12.66
C ASN A 112 -6.91 1.56 -14.19
N GLU A 113 -7.32 2.72 -14.73
CA GLU A 113 -7.37 2.96 -16.15
C GLU A 113 -6.10 3.67 -16.64
N LYS A 114 -5.31 2.96 -17.45
CA LYS A 114 -4.37 3.61 -18.37
C LYS A 114 -5.21 4.32 -19.41
N THR A 115 -5.45 5.62 -19.24
CA THR A 115 -6.18 6.42 -20.23
C THR A 115 -5.36 6.44 -21.53
N THR A 116 -5.56 5.48 -22.42
CA THR A 116 -5.24 5.64 -23.83
C THR A 116 -6.22 6.68 -24.35
N LEU A 117 -5.81 7.94 -24.35
CA LEU A 117 -6.48 8.96 -25.12
C LEU A 117 -6.49 8.47 -26.57
N LYS A 118 -7.63 7.93 -27.02
CA LYS A 118 -7.89 7.89 -28.47
C LYS A 118 -7.93 9.36 -28.90
N PRO A 119 -7.13 9.78 -29.88
CA PRO A 119 -7.28 11.13 -30.42
C PRO A 119 -8.67 11.21 -31.04
N THR A 120 -9.63 11.76 -30.30
CA THR A 120 -10.92 12.18 -30.86
C THR A 120 -10.60 13.34 -31.78
N GLY A 121 -10.76 13.10 -33.09
CA GLY A 121 -10.62 14.14 -34.11
C GLY A 121 -11.50 15.34 -33.75
N PHE A 122 -10.91 16.52 -33.82
CA PHE A 122 -11.60 17.79 -33.63
C PHE A 122 -12.70 17.94 -34.71
N GLN A 123 -13.97 17.94 -34.30
CA GLN A 123 -15.04 18.59 -35.05
C GLN A 123 -15.19 20.01 -34.50
N ASN A 124 -14.94 20.98 -35.37
CA ASN A 124 -14.88 22.42 -35.11
C ASN A 124 -16.15 22.96 -34.42
N GLY A 125 -15.97 23.78 -33.36
CA GLY A 125 -17.03 24.63 -32.83
C GLY A 125 -16.73 25.31 -31.49
N TYR A 126 -16.11 26.49 -31.56
CA TYR A 126 -15.95 27.53 -30.50
C TYR A 126 -14.75 27.47 -29.53
N PRO A 127 -14.22 28.66 -29.11
CA PRO A 127 -12.79 28.90 -28.92
C PRO A 127 -12.34 29.03 -27.45
N ASN A 128 -11.03 28.87 -27.25
CA ASN A 128 -10.24 29.21 -26.06
C ASN A 128 -10.44 28.26 -24.86
N GLY A 129 -9.48 27.50 -24.38
CA GLY A 129 -8.04 27.52 -24.56
C GLY A 129 -7.42 27.08 -23.24
N TYR A 130 -7.08 25.80 -23.11
CA TYR A 130 -6.14 25.31 -22.10
C TYR A 130 -5.35 24.17 -22.75
N GLN A 131 -4.07 24.43 -23.03
CA GLN A 131 -3.11 23.40 -23.42
C GLN A 131 -2.38 22.97 -22.15
N ASN A 132 -2.53 21.73 -21.73
CA ASN A 132 -1.73 21.17 -20.64
C ASN A 132 -0.36 20.78 -21.19
N ILE A 133 0.68 21.46 -20.71
CA ILE A 133 2.09 21.09 -20.93
C ILE A 133 2.45 20.12 -19.80
N MET A 134 2.73 18.86 -20.13
CA MET A 134 3.40 17.94 -19.18
C MET A 134 4.92 18.15 -19.27
N ARG A 135 5.58 18.23 -18.11
CA ARG A 135 6.98 17.85 -17.96
C ARG A 135 7.03 16.44 -17.41
#